data_AF-A0A3L6DMT1-F1
#
_entry.id   AF-A0A3L6DMT1-F1
#
_cell.length_a   1.000
_cell.length_b   1.000
_cell.length_c   1.000
_cell.angle_alpha   90.00
_cell.angle_beta   90.00
_cell.angle_gamma   90.00
#
_symmetry.space_group_name_H-M   'P 1'
#
loop_
_entity.id
_entity.type
_entity.pdbx_description
1 polymer ?
#
loop_
_entity_poly.entity_id
_entity_poly.type
_entity_poly.pdbx_seq_one_letter_code
_entity_poly.pdbx_strand_id
1 'polypeptide(L)'
;MLLMIVKCTKSYEDLRTYNNMLHPTFKEACKAHGLFNDDNEWYNAFDEVARWATSEQLRHLFVTMLIYCEVGDEPTFFEKVWQLLADDIQYNMRKTLNLPSYQMPINEIRDHLLDKLSILFNKCDSNIRDYNLPLKTNSAGSSYGNRYIEEELSYNFNALLSEAQNLHMKLNEQQLYAFNTIVHIVLSNISGFFFLSGYGGTRNTFLWNTIVTHLRAQKRIVFVASSGVASLLLSGGRTTHSRFKIPCEMDETSICDIKEVQSLPS
;
A
#
# COMPACT_ATOMS: atom_id res chain seq x y z
N MET A 1 4.76 13.93 -20.31
CA MET A 1 5.86 14.16 -21.26
C MET A 1 5.38 14.26 -22.71
N LEU A 2 4.70 13.26 -23.29
CA LEU A 2 4.23 13.27 -24.70
C LEU A 2 3.42 14.51 -25.12
N LEU A 3 2.51 14.99 -24.25
CA LEU A 3 1.69 16.19 -24.48
C LEU A 3 2.51 17.47 -24.72
N MET A 4 3.77 17.51 -24.28
CA MET A 4 4.64 18.67 -24.47
C MET A 4 5.45 18.60 -25.77
N ILE A 5 5.51 17.42 -26.41
CA ILE A 5 6.44 17.12 -27.51
C ILE A 5 5.69 16.84 -28.80
N VAL A 6 4.60 16.09 -28.74
CA VAL A 6 3.77 15.79 -29.92
C VAL A 6 2.79 16.94 -30.15
N LYS A 7 3.08 17.77 -31.15
CA LYS A 7 2.26 18.94 -31.49
C LYS A 7 1.05 18.53 -32.33
N CYS A 8 -0.06 19.24 -32.15
CA CYS A 8 -1.28 19.13 -32.97
C CYS A 8 -1.95 17.74 -32.96
N THR A 9 -1.86 17.00 -31.86
CA THR A 9 -2.62 15.75 -31.67
C THR A 9 -4.12 16.06 -31.55
N LYS A 10 -4.95 15.33 -32.29
CA LYS A 10 -6.42 15.49 -32.27
C LYS A 10 -7.12 14.34 -31.56
N SER A 11 -6.37 13.31 -31.16
CA SER A 11 -6.86 12.15 -30.44
C SER A 11 -5.78 11.53 -29.53
N TYR A 12 -6.20 10.64 -28.61
CA TYR A 12 -5.27 9.84 -27.80
C TYR A 12 -4.45 8.84 -28.63
N GLU A 13 -4.96 8.42 -29.79
CA GLU A 13 -4.24 7.55 -30.73
C GLU A 13 -3.10 8.32 -31.42
N ASP A 14 -3.34 9.60 -31.77
CA ASP A 14 -2.29 10.47 -32.33
C ASP A 14 -1.14 10.67 -31.33
N LEU A 15 -1.46 10.78 -30.04
CA LEU A 15 -0.47 10.86 -28.95
C LEU A 15 0.41 9.60 -28.82
N ARG A 16 -0.08 8.45 -29.28
CA ARG A 16 0.63 7.16 -29.25
C ARG A 16 1.27 6.79 -30.58
N THR A 17 1.17 7.65 -31.59
CA THR A 17 1.67 7.38 -32.93
C THR A 17 3.01 8.07 -33.15
N TYR A 18 4.05 7.30 -33.48
CA TYR A 18 5.38 7.82 -33.81
C TYR A 18 5.87 7.15 -35.09
N ASN A 19 6.41 7.92 -36.05
CA ASN A 19 6.83 7.41 -37.37
C ASN A 19 5.76 6.54 -38.09
N ASN A 20 4.49 6.96 -38.04
CA ASN A 20 3.34 6.22 -38.59
C ASN A 20 3.08 4.83 -37.95
N MET A 21 3.68 4.52 -36.81
CA MET A 21 3.46 3.31 -36.04
C MET A 21 2.66 3.65 -34.77
N LEU A 22 1.52 2.99 -34.57
CA LEU A 22 0.73 3.13 -33.35
C LEU A 22 1.30 2.22 -32.25
N HIS A 23 1.73 2.80 -31.15
CA HIS A 23 2.27 2.05 -30.02
C HIS A 23 1.17 1.60 -29.05
N PRO A 24 1.19 0.36 -28.52
CA PRO A 24 0.24 -0.19 -27.53
C PRO A 24 -0.01 0.64 -26.27
N THR A 25 1.01 1.32 -25.77
CA THR A 25 0.93 2.12 -24.54
C THR A 25 1.55 3.50 -24.72
N PHE A 26 1.12 4.47 -23.91
CA PHE A 26 1.75 5.80 -23.89
C PHE A 26 3.23 5.72 -23.49
N LYS A 27 3.61 4.74 -22.66
CA LYS A 27 4.99 4.50 -22.26
C LYS A 27 5.86 4.06 -23.44
N GLU A 28 5.37 3.14 -24.26
CA GLU A 28 6.09 2.71 -25.47
C GLU A 28 6.21 3.83 -26.50
N ALA A 29 5.18 4.68 -26.65
CA ALA A 29 5.28 5.88 -27.47
C ALA A 29 6.36 6.84 -26.95
N CYS A 30 6.42 7.11 -25.63
CA CYS A 30 7.50 7.90 -25.04
C CYS A 30 8.89 7.32 -25.34
N LYS A 31 9.04 5.98 -25.27
CA LYS A 31 10.29 5.27 -25.57
C LYS A 31 10.67 5.42 -27.04
N ALA A 32 9.72 5.28 -27.95
CA ALA A 32 9.95 5.44 -29.39
C ALA A 32 10.39 6.89 -29.75
N HIS A 33 9.84 7.88 -29.05
CA HIS A 33 10.25 9.28 -29.14
C HIS A 33 11.64 9.58 -28.53
N GLY A 34 12.33 8.59 -27.94
CA GLY A 34 13.64 8.77 -27.31
C GLY A 34 13.60 9.63 -26.05
N LEU A 35 12.46 9.63 -25.34
CA LEU A 35 12.25 10.49 -24.16
C LEU A 35 12.70 9.87 -22.85
N PHE A 36 13.08 8.59 -22.87
CA PHE A 36 13.74 7.94 -21.75
C PHE A 36 15.25 8.04 -21.94
N ASN A 37 15.97 8.43 -20.88
CA ASN A 37 17.42 8.27 -20.82
C ASN A 37 17.76 6.78 -20.87
N ASP A 38 18.96 6.48 -21.37
CA ASP A 38 19.49 5.12 -21.42
C ASP A 38 19.51 4.51 -20.00
N ASP A 39 18.83 3.37 -19.80
CA ASP A 39 18.70 2.69 -18.50
C ASP A 39 20.05 2.20 -17.92
N ASN A 40 21.14 2.37 -18.67
CA ASN A 40 22.53 2.14 -18.28
C ASN A 40 22.93 2.74 -16.92
N GLU A 41 22.40 3.90 -16.55
CA GLU A 41 22.65 4.47 -15.22
C GLU A 41 22.09 3.57 -14.10
N TRP A 42 20.87 3.06 -14.27
CA TRP A 42 20.22 2.17 -13.30
C TRP A 42 20.92 0.83 -13.23
N TYR A 43 21.35 0.28 -14.36
CA TYR A 43 22.14 -0.95 -14.41
C TYR A 43 23.46 -0.81 -13.65
N ASN A 44 24.21 0.27 -13.89
CA ASN A 44 25.50 0.48 -13.23
C ASN A 44 25.35 0.71 -11.72
N ALA A 45 24.36 1.50 -11.31
CA ALA A 45 24.05 1.74 -9.90
C ALA A 45 23.63 0.44 -9.19
N PHE A 46 22.82 -0.39 -9.85
CA PHE A 46 22.42 -1.68 -9.29
C PHE A 46 23.61 -2.64 -9.16
N ASP A 47 24.45 -2.73 -10.20
CA ASP A 47 25.65 -3.59 -10.22
C ASP A 47 26.67 -3.20 -9.14
N GLU A 48 26.77 -1.91 -8.78
CA GLU A 48 27.63 -1.44 -7.69
C GLU A 48 27.14 -1.95 -6.32
N VAL A 49 25.84 -1.84 -6.06
CA VAL A 49 25.23 -2.29 -4.81
C VAL A 49 25.23 -3.82 -4.70
N ALA A 50 25.03 -4.52 -5.83
CA ALA A 50 25.04 -5.98 -5.90
C ALA A 50 26.34 -6.63 -5.42
N ARG A 51 27.46 -5.90 -5.38
CA ARG A 51 28.75 -6.42 -4.90
C ARG A 51 28.81 -6.68 -3.40
N TRP A 52 27.97 -6.01 -2.61
CA TRP A 52 28.04 -6.06 -1.15
C TRP A 52 26.69 -6.21 -0.45
N ALA A 53 25.57 -5.92 -1.12
CA ALA A 53 24.24 -6.00 -0.54
C ALA A 53 23.68 -7.44 -0.52
N THR A 54 22.79 -7.70 0.43
CA THR A 54 22.03 -8.97 0.47
C THR A 54 20.89 -8.97 -0.53
N SER A 55 20.39 -10.16 -0.92
CA SER A 55 19.20 -10.28 -1.80
C SER A 55 17.99 -9.52 -1.27
N GLU A 56 17.81 -9.43 0.05
CA GLU A 56 16.75 -8.62 0.64
C GLU A 56 16.93 -7.13 0.39
N GLN A 57 18.14 -6.60 0.58
CA GLN A 57 18.45 -5.20 0.31
C GLN A 57 18.32 -4.89 -1.18
N LEU A 58 18.77 -5.80 -2.05
CA LEU A 58 18.63 -5.65 -3.50
C LEU A 58 17.17 -5.62 -3.95
N ARG A 59 16.28 -6.41 -3.32
CA ARG A 59 14.83 -6.32 -3.60
C ARG A 59 14.25 -4.96 -3.23
N HIS A 60 14.66 -4.37 -2.12
CA HIS A 60 14.22 -3.03 -1.73
C HIS A 60 14.74 -1.96 -2.70
N LEU A 61 16.01 -2.05 -3.10
CA LEU A 61 16.60 -1.15 -4.10
C LEU A 61 15.87 -1.26 -5.44
N PHE A 62 15.61 -2.48 -5.92
CA PHE A 62 14.90 -2.74 -7.16
C PHE A 62 13.51 -2.09 -7.16
N VAL A 63 12.73 -2.28 -6.09
CA VAL A 63 11.40 -1.66 -5.96
C VAL A 63 11.50 -0.14 -5.88
N THR A 64 12.48 0.39 -5.16
CA THR A 64 12.71 1.84 -5.08
C THR A 64 13.04 2.43 -6.44
N MET A 65 13.92 1.76 -7.21
CA MET A 65 14.24 2.17 -8.58
C MET A 65 13.00 2.15 -9.47
N LEU A 66 12.18 1.09 -9.43
CA LEU A 66 10.98 1.06 -10.27
C LEU A 66 9.95 2.14 -9.90
N ILE A 67 9.79 2.45 -8.60
CA ILE A 67 8.80 3.43 -8.15
C ILE A 67 9.26 4.88 -8.40
N TYR A 68 10.52 5.18 -8.10
CA TYR A 68 11.01 6.57 -8.03
C TYR A 68 11.95 6.93 -9.17
N CYS A 69 12.49 5.94 -9.88
CA CYS A 69 13.33 6.17 -11.05
C CYS A 69 12.52 5.90 -12.31
N GLU A 70 12.71 6.72 -13.34
CA GLU A 70 12.04 6.56 -14.64
C GLU A 70 12.67 5.42 -15.45
N VAL A 71 12.61 4.18 -14.94
CA VAL A 71 13.13 2.99 -15.61
C VAL A 71 12.31 2.74 -16.89
N GLY A 72 12.97 2.82 -18.04
CA GLY A 72 12.36 2.72 -19.36
C GLY A 72 11.94 1.28 -19.72
N ASP A 73 12.78 0.30 -19.41
CA ASP A 73 12.60 -1.12 -19.72
C ASP A 73 12.62 -2.02 -18.47
N GLU A 74 11.52 -2.02 -17.71
CA GLU A 74 11.39 -2.87 -16.52
C GLU A 74 11.52 -4.37 -16.78
N PRO A 75 10.94 -4.95 -17.86
CA PRO A 75 11.08 -6.38 -18.13
C PRO A 75 12.55 -6.77 -18.31
N THR A 76 13.30 -6.00 -19.11
CA THR A 76 14.71 -6.29 -19.38
C THR A 76 15.55 -6.08 -18.12
N PHE A 77 15.23 -5.05 -17.32
CA PHE A 77 15.90 -4.85 -16.04
C PHE A 77 15.68 -6.02 -15.09
N PHE A 78 14.44 -6.47 -14.93
CA PHE A 78 14.11 -7.63 -14.11
C PHE A 78 14.85 -8.89 -14.58
N GLU A 79 14.82 -9.21 -15.88
CA GLU A 79 15.49 -10.40 -16.42
C GLU A 79 17.00 -10.41 -16.16
N LYS A 80 17.64 -9.24 -16.10
CA LYS A 80 19.07 -9.14 -15.79
C LYS A 80 19.37 -9.40 -14.32
N VAL A 81 18.53 -8.95 -13.39
CA VAL A 81 18.87 -8.91 -11.95
C VAL A 81 18.15 -9.94 -11.09
N TRP A 82 17.08 -10.59 -11.57
CA TRP A 82 16.21 -11.42 -10.72
C TRP A 82 16.93 -12.56 -9.99
N GLN A 83 17.99 -13.12 -10.56
CA GLN A 83 18.77 -14.19 -9.92
C GLN A 83 19.42 -13.70 -8.63
N LEU A 84 19.98 -12.49 -8.63
CA LEU A 84 20.57 -11.84 -7.45
C LEU A 84 19.50 -11.54 -6.40
N LEU A 85 18.32 -11.13 -6.85
CA LEU A 85 17.16 -10.88 -6.00
C LEU A 85 16.61 -12.15 -5.33
N ALA A 86 16.83 -13.32 -5.92
CA ALA A 86 16.26 -14.59 -5.50
C ALA A 86 17.25 -15.55 -4.82
N ASP A 87 18.54 -15.20 -4.74
CA ASP A 87 19.61 -16.07 -4.25
C ASP A 87 19.34 -16.65 -2.85
N ASP A 88 18.75 -15.85 -1.96
CA ASP A 88 18.38 -16.27 -0.60
C ASP A 88 17.14 -17.18 -0.52
N ILE A 89 16.30 -17.25 -1.55
CA ILE A 89 14.99 -17.92 -1.50
C ILE A 89 15.14 -19.43 -1.29
N GLN A 90 16.02 -20.08 -2.07
CA GLN A 90 16.26 -21.51 -1.97
C GLN A 90 16.82 -21.90 -0.58
N TYR A 91 17.76 -21.10 -0.08
CA TYR A 91 18.35 -21.30 1.24
C TYR A 91 17.29 -21.16 2.35
N ASN A 92 16.48 -20.10 2.29
CA ASN A 92 15.42 -19.86 3.26
C ASN A 92 14.37 -20.98 3.23
N MET A 93 13.99 -21.49 2.06
CA MET A 93 13.02 -22.57 1.94
C MET A 93 13.54 -23.89 2.55
N ARG A 94 14.81 -24.25 2.31
CA ARG A 94 15.45 -25.42 2.95
C ARG A 94 15.42 -25.33 4.47
N LYS A 95 15.69 -24.12 5.00
CA LYS A 95 15.67 -23.85 6.43
C LYS A 95 14.25 -23.93 7.01
N THR A 96 13.24 -23.39 6.32
CA THR A 96 11.84 -23.44 6.76
C THR A 96 11.28 -24.85 6.78
N LEU A 97 11.61 -25.67 5.77
CA LEU A 97 11.13 -27.05 5.68
C LEU A 97 11.96 -28.06 6.50
N ASN A 98 13.09 -27.63 7.08
CA ASN A 98 14.09 -28.51 7.70
C ASN A 98 14.54 -29.67 6.77
N LEU A 99 14.63 -29.39 5.46
CA LEU A 99 15.04 -30.35 4.44
C LEU A 99 16.25 -29.80 3.65
N PRO A 100 17.49 -30.16 4.03
CA PRO A 100 18.70 -29.61 3.41
C PRO A 100 18.84 -29.95 1.93
N SER A 101 18.36 -31.13 1.53
CA SER A 101 18.43 -31.64 0.14
C SER A 101 17.27 -31.18 -0.74
N TYR A 102 16.32 -30.38 -0.21
CA TYR A 102 15.22 -29.87 -1.01
C TYR A 102 15.74 -28.93 -2.10
N GLN A 103 15.24 -29.07 -3.33
CA GLN A 103 15.58 -28.21 -4.45
C GLN A 103 14.29 -27.77 -5.13
N MET A 104 14.10 -26.47 -5.19
CA MET A 104 12.90 -25.85 -5.73
C MET A 104 13.09 -25.62 -7.24
N PRO A 105 12.09 -25.91 -8.08
CA PRO A 105 12.12 -25.56 -9.49
C PRO A 105 12.36 -24.07 -9.71
N ILE A 106 13.07 -23.72 -10.79
CA ILE A 106 13.42 -22.32 -11.09
C ILE A 106 12.19 -21.41 -11.24
N ASN A 107 11.09 -21.95 -11.79
CA ASN A 107 9.83 -21.23 -11.95
C ASN A 107 9.19 -20.92 -10.59
N GLU A 108 9.27 -21.84 -9.63
CA GLU A 108 8.79 -21.61 -8.27
C GLU A 108 9.65 -20.57 -7.53
N ILE A 109 10.97 -20.59 -7.74
CA ILE A 109 11.87 -19.56 -7.18
C ILE A 109 11.46 -18.17 -7.70
N ARG A 110 11.19 -18.09 -9.01
CA ARG A 110 10.78 -16.85 -9.67
C ARG A 110 9.41 -16.38 -9.19
N ASP A 111 8.44 -17.27 -9.05
CA ASP A 111 7.10 -16.94 -8.52
C ASP A 111 7.18 -16.48 -7.05
N HIS A 112 8.02 -17.12 -6.22
CA HIS A 112 8.29 -16.69 -4.84
C HIS A 112 8.98 -15.31 -4.76
N LEU A 113 9.87 -15.01 -5.71
CA LEU A 113 10.45 -13.67 -5.81
C LEU A 113 9.37 -12.63 -6.12
N LEU A 114 8.48 -12.91 -7.08
CA LEU A 114 7.37 -12.02 -7.42
C LEU A 114 6.43 -11.79 -6.24
N ASP A 115 6.21 -12.79 -5.39
CA ASP A 115 5.48 -12.63 -4.12
C ASP A 115 6.17 -11.64 -3.17
N LYS A 116 7.47 -11.82 -2.94
CA LYS A 116 8.26 -10.92 -2.10
C LYS A 116 8.25 -9.49 -2.66
N LEU A 117 8.41 -9.33 -3.96
CA LEU A 117 8.34 -8.02 -4.62
C LEU A 117 6.95 -7.41 -4.48
N SER A 118 5.88 -8.19 -4.67
CA SER A 118 4.51 -7.70 -4.49
C SER A 118 4.27 -7.15 -3.09
N ILE A 119 4.81 -7.81 -2.05
CA ILE A 119 4.75 -7.31 -0.67
C ILE A 119 5.50 -5.98 -0.53
N LEU A 120 6.67 -5.84 -1.16
CA LEU A 120 7.46 -4.60 -1.11
C LEU A 120 6.78 -3.45 -1.86
N PHE A 121 6.24 -3.69 -3.06
CA PHE A 121 5.43 -2.69 -3.78
C PHE A 121 4.25 -2.23 -2.92
N ASN A 122 3.56 -3.18 -2.27
CA ASN A 122 2.45 -2.86 -1.38
C ASN A 122 2.87 -2.01 -0.17
N LYS A 123 4.08 -2.21 0.38
CA LYS A 123 4.62 -1.36 1.46
C LYS A 123 4.90 0.07 1.00
N CYS A 124 5.15 0.28 -0.29
CA CYS A 124 5.38 1.59 -0.91
C CYS A 124 4.12 2.18 -1.56
N ASP A 125 2.92 1.71 -1.19
CA ASP A 125 1.62 2.15 -1.72
C ASP A 125 1.45 2.09 -3.25
N SER A 126 2.24 1.23 -3.90
CA SER A 126 2.21 0.96 -5.34
C SER A 126 1.74 -0.47 -5.62
N ASN A 127 1.21 -0.76 -6.82
CA ASN A 127 0.91 -2.12 -7.23
C ASN A 127 2.02 -2.65 -8.14
N ILE A 128 2.44 -3.91 -7.95
CA ILE A 128 3.38 -4.58 -8.86
C ILE A 128 2.86 -4.64 -10.31
N ARG A 129 1.53 -4.62 -10.49
CA ARG A 129 0.85 -4.62 -11.80
C ARG A 129 0.91 -3.29 -12.54
N ASP A 130 1.30 -2.21 -11.85
CA ASP A 130 1.49 -0.91 -12.50
C ASP A 130 2.80 -0.87 -13.32
N TYR A 131 3.67 -1.88 -13.11
CA TYR A 131 4.93 -2.04 -13.81
C TYR A 131 4.88 -3.24 -14.75
N ASN A 132 5.64 -3.18 -15.84
CA ASN A 132 5.72 -4.23 -16.86
C ASN A 132 6.57 -5.43 -16.40
N LEU A 133 6.26 -6.00 -15.24
CA LEU A 133 6.96 -7.16 -14.68
C LEU A 133 6.30 -8.48 -15.12
N PRO A 134 7.07 -9.58 -15.19
CA PRO A 134 6.56 -10.88 -15.57
C PRO A 134 5.48 -11.37 -14.60
N LEU A 135 4.43 -11.99 -15.15
CA LEU A 135 3.36 -12.62 -14.39
C LEU A 135 3.81 -13.98 -13.85
N LYS A 136 3.20 -14.41 -12.74
CA LYS A 136 3.45 -15.75 -12.18
C LYS A 136 3.01 -16.85 -13.13
N THR A 137 3.74 -17.96 -13.09
CA THR A 137 3.49 -19.12 -13.96
C THR A 137 2.24 -19.90 -13.51
N ASN A 138 2.03 -20.01 -12.20
CA ASN A 138 0.83 -20.62 -11.62
C ASN A 138 -0.01 -19.56 -10.88
N SER A 139 -1.15 -19.18 -11.47
CA SER A 139 -2.17 -18.31 -10.85
C SER A 139 -3.04 -19.04 -9.80
N ALA A 140 -2.76 -20.32 -9.54
CA ALA A 140 -3.49 -21.13 -8.58
C ALA A 140 -2.94 -20.91 -7.16
N GLY A 141 -3.48 -19.90 -6.45
CA GLY A 141 -3.48 -19.96 -4.98
C GLY A 141 -3.21 -18.68 -4.20
N SER A 142 -2.79 -17.57 -4.82
CA SER A 142 -2.88 -16.29 -4.11
C SER A 142 -4.31 -15.78 -4.29
N SER A 143 -5.20 -16.21 -3.40
CA SER A 143 -6.40 -15.44 -3.09
C SER A 143 -5.90 -14.05 -2.70
N TYR A 144 -5.84 -13.13 -3.66
CA TYR A 144 -5.52 -11.73 -3.41
C TYR A 144 -6.64 -11.21 -2.51
N GLY A 145 -6.40 -11.26 -1.20
CA GLY A 145 -7.30 -10.64 -0.24
C GLY A 145 -7.30 -9.15 -0.54
N ASN A 146 -8.46 -8.53 -0.38
CA ASN A 146 -8.53 -7.09 -0.37
C ASN A 146 -7.56 -6.59 0.72
N ARG A 147 -6.51 -5.83 0.34
CA ARG A 147 -5.50 -5.25 1.26
C ARG A 147 -6.14 -4.62 2.50
N TYR A 148 -7.28 -3.97 2.32
CA TYR A 148 -7.99 -3.33 3.42
C TYR A 148 -8.54 -4.34 4.44
N ILE A 149 -8.94 -5.51 3.97
CA ILE A 149 -9.39 -6.64 4.80
C ILE A 149 -8.18 -7.31 5.45
N GLU A 150 -7.09 -7.54 4.72
CA GLU A 150 -5.87 -8.17 5.26
C GLU A 150 -5.23 -7.31 6.37
N GLU A 151 -5.14 -6.00 6.17
CA GLU A 151 -4.66 -5.07 7.19
C GLU A 151 -5.53 -5.11 8.46
N GLU A 152 -6.86 -5.13 8.33
CA GLU A 152 -7.78 -5.24 9.48
C GLU A 152 -7.75 -6.63 10.15
N LEU A 153 -7.34 -7.67 9.42
CA LEU A 153 -7.19 -9.03 9.98
C LEU A 153 -5.78 -9.32 10.51
N SER A 154 -4.80 -8.44 10.23
CA SER A 154 -3.40 -8.59 10.65
C SER A 154 -3.14 -8.25 12.12
N TYR A 155 -4.10 -7.61 12.80
CA TYR A 155 -3.93 -7.22 14.19
C TYR A 155 -3.75 -8.43 15.12
N ASN A 156 -2.96 -8.27 16.18
CA ASN A 156 -2.83 -9.29 17.22
C ASN A 156 -4.12 -9.35 18.06
N PHE A 157 -4.99 -10.31 17.72
CA PHE A 157 -6.28 -10.49 18.39
C PHE A 157 -6.18 -10.71 19.89
N ASN A 158 -5.16 -11.44 20.36
CA ASN A 158 -5.00 -11.74 21.78
C ASN A 158 -4.65 -10.47 22.58
N ALA A 159 -3.78 -9.63 22.02
CA ALA A 159 -3.44 -8.33 22.63
C ALA A 159 -4.65 -7.39 22.63
N LEU A 160 -5.35 -7.29 21.49
CA LEU A 160 -6.56 -6.46 21.36
C LEU A 160 -7.68 -6.89 22.31
N LEU A 161 -7.89 -8.19 22.52
CA LEU A 161 -8.92 -8.69 23.41
C LEU A 161 -8.66 -8.29 24.87
N SER A 162 -7.40 -8.41 25.32
CA SER A 162 -6.97 -7.97 26.65
C SER A 162 -7.13 -6.45 26.82
N GLU A 163 -6.75 -5.67 25.80
CA GLU A 163 -6.93 -4.22 25.79
C GLU A 163 -8.40 -3.82 25.82
N ALA A 164 -9.25 -4.46 25.01
CA ALA A 164 -10.69 -4.22 24.96
C ALA A 164 -11.35 -4.49 26.33
N GLN A 165 -10.97 -5.57 27.01
CA GLN A 165 -11.46 -5.87 28.36
C GLN A 165 -11.05 -4.79 29.36
N ASN A 166 -9.81 -4.31 29.31
CA ASN A 166 -9.32 -3.25 30.18
C ASN A 166 -10.08 -1.92 29.96
N LEU A 167 -10.29 -1.55 28.70
CA LEU A 167 -11.04 -0.36 28.32
C LEU A 167 -12.52 -0.46 28.73
N HIS A 168 -13.13 -1.63 28.54
CA HIS A 168 -14.53 -1.89 28.89
C HIS A 168 -14.79 -1.71 30.40
N MET A 169 -13.88 -2.19 31.26
CA MET A 169 -13.99 -2.03 32.72
C MET A 169 -13.94 -0.56 33.19
N LYS A 170 -13.45 0.36 32.36
CA LYS A 170 -13.29 1.78 32.69
C LYS A 170 -14.45 2.66 32.18
N LEU A 171 -15.46 2.07 31.54
CA LEU A 171 -16.62 2.80 31.04
C LEU A 171 -17.54 3.20 32.20
N ASN A 172 -18.07 4.42 32.14
CA ASN A 172 -19.18 4.83 33.02
C ASN A 172 -20.52 4.23 32.53
N GLU A 173 -21.58 4.33 33.33
CA GLU A 173 -22.88 3.70 33.01
C GLU A 173 -23.47 4.15 31.67
N GLN A 174 -23.38 5.44 31.34
CA GLN A 174 -23.91 5.98 30.08
C GLN A 174 -23.10 5.51 28.87
N GLN A 175 -21.77 5.50 29.00
CA GLN A 175 -20.86 5.00 27.98
C GLN A 175 -21.01 3.49 27.79
N LEU A 176 -21.24 2.75 28.88
CA LEU A 176 -21.48 1.31 28.85
C LEU A 176 -22.80 0.99 28.14
N TYR A 177 -23.85 1.77 28.40
CA TYR A 177 -25.12 1.66 27.68
C TYR A 177 -24.96 1.89 26.18
N ALA A 178 -24.27 2.97 25.79
CA ALA A 178 -23.98 3.26 24.39
C ALA A 178 -23.12 2.16 23.74
N PHE A 179 -22.07 1.70 24.43
CA PHE A 179 -21.21 0.60 23.99
C PHE A 179 -22.03 -0.67 23.71
N ASN A 180 -22.83 -1.12 24.68
CA ASN A 180 -23.62 -2.35 24.55
C ASN A 180 -24.62 -2.25 23.40
N THR A 181 -25.28 -1.10 23.25
CA THR A 181 -26.27 -0.88 22.19
C THR A 181 -25.62 -0.96 20.81
N ILE A 182 -24.50 -0.25 20.60
CA ILE A 182 -23.81 -0.21 19.31
C ILE A 182 -23.21 -1.58 18.97
N VAL A 183 -22.49 -2.20 19.92
CA VAL A 183 -21.85 -3.50 19.72
C VAL A 183 -22.88 -4.58 19.44
N HIS A 184 -24.00 -4.61 20.17
CA HIS A 184 -25.08 -5.57 19.92
C HIS A 184 -25.61 -5.47 18.50
N ILE A 185 -25.94 -4.25 18.04
CA ILE A 185 -26.46 -4.02 16.68
C ILE A 185 -25.47 -4.47 15.60
N VAL A 186 -24.19 -4.14 15.76
CA VAL A 186 -23.13 -4.57 14.84
C VAL A 186 -22.97 -6.09 14.81
N LEU A 187 -22.99 -6.75 15.98
CA LEU A 187 -22.82 -8.20 16.07
C LEU A 187 -24.01 -8.99 15.58
N SER A 188 -25.23 -8.44 15.74
CA SER A 188 -26.45 -8.99 15.14
C SER A 188 -26.53 -8.75 13.63
N ASN A 189 -25.54 -8.11 13.01
CA ASN A 189 -25.54 -7.70 11.60
C ASN A 189 -26.78 -6.87 11.22
N ILE A 190 -27.26 -6.05 12.15
CA ILE A 190 -28.37 -5.12 11.93
C ILE A 190 -27.77 -3.78 11.50
N SER A 191 -28.31 -3.18 10.44
CA SER A 191 -27.92 -1.84 10.03
C SER A 191 -28.43 -0.81 11.03
N GLY A 192 -27.56 0.10 11.48
CA GLY A 192 -27.94 1.19 12.38
C GLY A 192 -27.10 2.43 12.15
N PHE A 193 -27.66 3.59 12.45
CA PHE A 193 -26.96 4.87 12.43
C PHE A 193 -26.98 5.48 13.83
N PHE A 194 -25.81 5.80 14.36
CA PHE A 194 -25.66 6.32 15.73
C PHE A 194 -24.87 7.62 15.70
N PHE A 195 -25.32 8.58 16.50
CA PHE A 195 -24.59 9.81 16.77
C PHE A 195 -24.24 9.87 18.25
N LEU A 196 -22.95 9.91 18.57
CA LEU A 196 -22.48 10.09 19.92
C LEU A 196 -22.18 11.57 20.15
N SER A 197 -23.03 12.23 20.94
CA SER A 197 -22.85 13.62 21.35
C SER A 197 -22.46 13.70 22.82
N GLY A 198 -21.41 14.45 23.12
CA GLY A 198 -21.02 14.75 24.49
C GLY A 198 -20.20 16.04 24.54
N TYR A 199 -20.28 16.74 25.66
CA TYR A 199 -19.52 17.96 25.90
C TYR A 199 -18.01 17.69 25.87
N GLY A 200 -17.21 18.73 25.59
CA GLY A 200 -15.76 18.61 25.68
C GLY A 200 -15.32 18.01 27.02
N GLY A 201 -14.49 16.97 26.99
CA GLY A 201 -14.01 16.29 28.19
C GLY A 201 -14.83 15.07 28.63
N THR A 202 -15.96 14.73 28.01
CA THR A 202 -16.75 13.51 28.35
C THR A 202 -16.14 12.21 27.83
N ARG A 203 -14.88 12.24 27.39
CA ARG A 203 -14.13 11.08 26.89
C ARG A 203 -14.86 10.33 25.75
N ASN A 204 -15.54 11.04 24.84
CA ASN A 204 -16.19 10.40 23.69
C ASN A 204 -15.20 9.61 22.82
N THR A 205 -13.99 10.13 22.64
CA THR A 205 -12.88 9.44 21.98
C THR A 205 -12.51 8.13 22.67
N PHE A 206 -12.55 8.11 24.00
CA PHE A 206 -12.30 6.88 24.77
C PHE A 206 -13.35 5.83 24.46
N LEU A 207 -14.64 6.21 24.47
CA LEU A 207 -15.73 5.29 24.10
C LEU A 207 -15.56 4.77 22.66
N TRP A 208 -15.23 5.63 21.69
CA TRP A 208 -14.96 5.20 20.32
C TRP A 208 -13.81 4.21 20.24
N ASN A 209 -12.69 4.48 20.90
CA ASN A 209 -11.56 3.55 20.96
C ASN A 209 -11.96 2.22 21.58
N THR A 210 -12.74 2.22 22.66
CA THR A 210 -13.24 0.98 23.28
C THR A 210 -14.10 0.15 22.32
N ILE A 211 -15.00 0.79 21.58
CA ILE A 211 -15.85 0.12 20.57
C ILE A 211 -14.99 -0.45 19.44
N VAL A 212 -14.10 0.35 18.87
CA VAL A 212 -13.23 -0.03 17.74
C VAL A 212 -12.33 -1.20 18.13
N THR A 213 -11.65 -1.11 19.28
CA THR A 213 -10.77 -2.17 19.79
C THR A 213 -11.56 -3.46 20.05
N HIS A 214 -12.77 -3.38 20.60
CA HIS A 214 -13.61 -4.55 20.84
C HIS A 214 -14.07 -5.23 19.54
N LEU A 215 -14.54 -4.46 18.57
CA LEU A 215 -14.99 -4.99 17.28
C LEU A 215 -13.82 -5.61 16.47
N ARG A 216 -12.65 -4.98 16.50
CA ARG A 216 -11.44 -5.53 15.87
C ARG A 216 -10.95 -6.80 16.55
N ALA A 217 -11.04 -6.89 17.89
CA ALA A 217 -10.75 -8.13 18.61
C ALA A 217 -11.66 -9.30 18.16
N GLN A 218 -12.88 -8.99 17.70
CA GLN A 218 -13.84 -9.95 17.15
C GLN A 218 -13.74 -10.12 15.63
N LYS A 219 -12.63 -9.68 15.01
CA LYS A 219 -12.37 -9.78 13.55
C LYS A 219 -13.39 -9.03 12.69
N ARG A 220 -14.05 -8.00 13.23
CA ARG A 220 -14.90 -7.10 12.44
C ARG A 220 -14.05 -5.98 11.85
N ILE A 221 -14.35 -5.63 10.60
CA ILE A 221 -13.68 -4.54 9.87
C ILE A 221 -14.28 -3.21 10.33
N VAL A 222 -13.44 -2.27 10.75
CA VAL A 222 -13.88 -0.96 11.23
C VAL A 222 -13.13 0.16 10.51
N PHE A 223 -13.86 1.06 9.85
CA PHE A 223 -13.28 2.23 9.18
C PHE A 223 -13.50 3.48 10.01
N VAL A 224 -12.43 4.22 10.34
CA VAL A 224 -12.57 5.39 11.21
C VAL A 224 -11.65 6.54 10.84
N ALA A 225 -12.29 7.63 10.39
CA ALA A 225 -11.99 9.05 10.60
C ALA A 225 -12.32 9.85 9.34
N SER A 226 -13.13 10.90 9.46
CA SER A 226 -13.35 11.86 8.36
C SER A 226 -12.18 12.85 8.21
N SER A 227 -11.42 13.12 9.28
CA SER A 227 -10.31 14.08 9.30
C SER A 227 -9.00 13.47 9.82
N GLY A 228 -7.86 14.03 9.39
CA GLY A 228 -6.54 13.56 9.80
C GLY A 228 -6.31 13.67 11.31
N VAL A 229 -6.83 14.72 11.93
CA VAL A 229 -6.76 14.92 13.38
C VAL A 229 -7.57 13.84 14.11
N ALA A 230 -8.75 13.48 13.60
CA ALA A 230 -9.55 12.40 14.18
C ALA A 230 -8.85 11.04 14.04
N SER A 231 -8.13 10.77 12.95
CA SER A 231 -7.39 9.51 12.80
C SER A 231 -6.28 9.32 13.82
N LEU A 232 -5.63 10.40 14.28
CA LEU A 232 -4.58 10.33 15.31
C LEU A 232 -5.12 9.95 16.69
N LEU A 233 -6.38 10.30 16.96
CA LEU A 233 -7.04 10.05 18.24
C LEU A 233 -7.59 8.63 18.36
N LEU A 234 -7.65 7.91 17.24
CA LEU A 234 -8.22 6.58 17.14
C LEU A 234 -7.13 5.54 16.96
N SER A 235 -7.18 4.46 17.74
CA SER A 235 -6.24 3.35 17.58
C SER A 235 -6.33 2.82 16.14
N GLY A 236 -5.22 2.83 15.41
CA GLY A 236 -5.21 2.42 13.99
C GLY A 236 -6.13 3.26 13.07
N GLY A 237 -6.42 4.50 13.44
CA GLY A 237 -7.23 5.41 12.62
C GLY A 237 -6.50 5.81 11.33
N ARG A 238 -7.25 5.89 10.23
CA ARG A 238 -6.82 6.45 8.94
C ARG A 238 -8.01 7.18 8.34
N THR A 239 -7.77 8.31 7.69
CA THR A 239 -8.87 9.03 7.04
C THR A 239 -9.49 8.21 5.92
N THR A 240 -10.80 8.29 5.75
CA THR A 240 -11.50 7.65 4.62
C THR A 240 -10.88 8.07 3.28
N HIS A 241 -10.46 9.34 3.17
CA HIS A 241 -9.78 9.91 2.01
C HIS A 241 -8.44 9.21 1.72
N SER A 242 -7.56 9.09 2.72
CA SER A 242 -6.27 8.37 2.58
C SER A 242 -6.47 6.87 2.35
N ARG A 243 -7.44 6.26 3.03
CA ARG A 243 -7.68 4.81 2.98
C ARG A 243 -8.20 4.38 1.61
N PHE A 244 -9.19 5.08 1.06
CA PHE A 244 -9.87 4.70 -0.19
C PHE A 244 -9.41 5.51 -1.41
N LYS A 245 -8.45 6.41 -1.26
CA LYS A 245 -7.99 7.32 -2.33
C LYS A 245 -9.16 8.06 -2.99
N ILE A 246 -10.13 8.51 -2.19
CA ILE A 246 -11.28 9.27 -2.70
C ILE A 246 -10.74 10.57 -3.29
N PRO A 247 -11.00 10.91 -4.56
CA PRO A 247 -10.54 12.17 -5.14
C PRO A 247 -11.09 13.35 -4.34
N CYS A 248 -10.26 14.34 -4.04
CA CYS A 248 -10.75 15.62 -3.54
C CYS A 248 -11.18 16.44 -4.77
N GLU A 249 -12.48 16.67 -4.92
CA GLU A 249 -12.99 17.63 -5.91
C GLU A 249 -12.61 19.03 -5.41
N MET A 250 -11.61 19.65 -6.05
CA MET A 250 -11.22 21.03 -5.74
C MET A 250 -11.85 21.95 -6.78
N ASP A 251 -12.77 22.80 -6.35
CA ASP A 251 -13.30 23.90 -7.16
C ASP A 251 -12.37 25.11 -7.11
N GLU A 252 -12.48 26.03 -8.08
CA GLU A 252 -11.66 27.26 -8.19
C GLU A 252 -11.74 28.19 -6.97
N THR A 253 -12.72 27.99 -6.08
CA THR A 253 -12.87 28.72 -4.81
C THR A 253 -12.23 28.02 -3.61
N SER A 254 -11.55 26.89 -3.80
CA SER A 254 -10.92 26.12 -2.73
C SER A 254 -9.64 26.81 -2.26
N ILE A 255 -9.74 27.59 -1.17
CA ILE A 255 -8.63 28.33 -0.57
C ILE A 255 -8.18 27.61 0.71
N CYS A 256 -6.88 27.35 0.84
CA CYS A 256 -6.27 26.83 2.07
C CYS A 256 -5.67 27.99 2.88
N ASP A 257 -6.29 28.34 4.00
CA ASP A 257 -5.79 29.38 4.92
C ASP A 257 -4.60 28.85 5.74
N ILE A 258 -3.39 28.91 5.17
CA ILE A 258 -2.16 28.70 5.94
C ILE A 258 -1.74 30.03 6.54
N LYS A 259 -1.96 30.19 7.85
CA LYS A 259 -1.45 31.36 8.59
C LYS A 259 0.06 31.19 8.81
N GLU A 260 0.84 32.14 8.30
CA GLU A 260 2.28 32.24 8.49
C GLU A 260 2.61 32.31 9.99
N VAL A 261 3.40 31.37 10.49
CA VAL A 261 3.94 31.43 11.86
C VAL A 261 5.06 32.47 11.84
N GLN A 262 4.77 33.65 12.38
CA GLN A 262 5.77 34.71 12.57
C GLN A 262 6.93 34.18 13.43
N SER A 263 8.14 34.25 12.89
CA SER A 263 9.39 33.96 13.59
C SER A 263 9.56 34.86 14.81
N LEU A 264 9.96 34.26 15.95
CA LEU A 264 10.24 34.95 17.21
C LEU A 264 11.22 36.13 17.04
N PRO A 265 11.00 37.26 17.73
CA PRO A 265 11.96 38.36 17.72
C PRO A 265 13.23 38.00 18.52
N SER A 266 14.36 38.41 17.95
CA SER A 266 15.73 38.34 18.50
C SER A 266 15.91 39.06 19.82
#